data_AF-A0A183N3Q4-F1
#
_entry.id   AF-A0A183N3Q4-F1
#
_cell.length_a   1.000
_cell.length_b   1.000
_cell.length_c   1.000
_cell.angle_alpha   90.00
_cell.angle_beta   90.00
_cell.angle_gamma   90.00
#
_symmetry.space_group_name_H-M   'P 1'
#
loop_
_entity.id
_entity.type
_entity.pdbx_description
1 polymer ?
#
loop_
_entity_poly.entity_id
_entity_poly.type
_entity_poly.pdbx_seq_one_letter_code
_entity_poly.pdbx_strand_id
1 'polypeptide(L)'
;MAIRQIKSGKAAGPDNIPAEALKADVAATARILHILFNKIWDEEQVPKDPKEGLLIKIPKKGDLSKCENYRGITLLSIPGKVFNRVLLNRMKDCVDAQLRDQQAGFFKDRSCTD
;
A
#
# COMPACT_ATOMS: atom_id res chain seq x y z
N MET A 1 3.87 4.26 -14.02
CA MET A 1 3.71 2.82 -13.71
C MET A 1 3.68 2.59 -12.21
N ALA A 2 2.74 1.78 -11.69
CA ALA A 2 2.51 1.60 -10.25
C ALA A 2 3.75 1.10 -9.48
N ILE A 3 4.56 0.21 -10.07
CA ILE A 3 5.80 -0.32 -9.45
C ILE A 3 6.75 0.81 -9.04
N ARG A 4 6.92 1.83 -9.91
CA ARG A 4 7.81 2.98 -9.64
C ARG A 4 7.27 3.90 -8.55
N GLN A 5 5.96 3.87 -8.28
CA GLN A 5 5.31 4.71 -7.25
C GLN A 5 5.45 4.13 -5.84
N ILE A 6 5.84 2.87 -5.69
CA ILE A 6 6.14 2.28 -4.38
C ILE A 6 7.43 2.91 -3.83
N LYS A 7 7.43 3.33 -2.57
CA LYS A 7 8.62 3.92 -1.93
C LYS A 7 9.67 2.84 -1.63
N SER A 8 10.92 3.15 -1.95
CA SER A 8 12.08 2.35 -1.57
C SER A 8 12.48 2.58 -0.11
N GLY A 9 13.32 1.68 0.44
CA GLY A 9 13.81 1.74 1.82
C GLY A 9 12.72 1.52 2.86
N LYS A 10 11.68 0.74 2.51
CA LYS A 10 10.59 0.37 3.43
C LYS A 10 10.69 -1.10 3.77
N ALA A 11 10.30 -1.44 5.00
CA ALA A 11 10.25 -2.83 5.45
C ALA A 11 9.31 -3.66 4.56
N ALA A 12 9.73 -4.89 4.27
CA ALA A 12 8.94 -5.87 3.55
C ALA A 12 7.74 -6.35 4.38
N GLY A 13 6.76 -6.95 3.72
CA GLY A 13 5.67 -7.65 4.39
C GLY A 13 6.09 -9.07 4.84
N PRO A 14 5.12 -9.91 5.20
CA PRO A 14 5.38 -11.32 5.56
C PRO A 14 6.08 -12.13 4.46
N ASP A 15 5.93 -11.72 3.20
CA ASP A 15 6.56 -12.31 2.02
C ASP A 15 8.07 -12.05 1.93
N ASN A 16 8.61 -11.14 2.77
CA ASN A 16 10.00 -10.70 2.74
C ASN A 16 10.47 -10.12 1.39
N ILE A 17 9.54 -9.69 0.53
CA ILE A 17 9.88 -9.10 -0.78
C ILE A 17 10.01 -7.57 -0.61
N PRO A 18 11.22 -7.00 -0.75
CA PRO A 18 11.40 -5.55 -0.68
C PRO A 18 10.98 -4.87 -1.98
N ALA A 19 10.70 -3.56 -1.93
CA ALA A 19 10.31 -2.79 -3.12
C ALA A 19 11.41 -2.75 -4.19
N GLU A 20 12.67 -2.83 -3.77
CA GLU A 20 13.87 -2.86 -4.58
C GLU A 20 13.88 -4.09 -5.49
N ALA A 21 13.41 -5.24 -5.01
CA ALA A 21 13.34 -6.47 -5.80
C ALA A 21 12.42 -6.29 -7.02
N LEU A 22 11.25 -5.67 -6.83
CA LEU A 22 10.32 -5.37 -7.94
C LEU A 22 10.85 -4.32 -8.91
N LYS A 23 11.77 -3.46 -8.44
CA LYS A 23 12.35 -2.38 -9.24
C LYS A 23 13.63 -2.77 -9.96
N ALA A 24 14.26 -3.88 -9.58
CA ALA A 24 15.49 -4.37 -10.20
C ALA A 24 15.31 -4.65 -11.70
N ASP A 25 14.21 -5.34 -12.06
CA ASP A 25 13.73 -5.45 -13.44
C ASP A 25 12.23 -5.14 -13.48
N VAL A 26 11.91 -3.88 -13.76
CA VAL A 26 10.53 -3.41 -13.83
C VAL A 26 9.77 -4.09 -14.97
N ALA A 27 10.42 -4.42 -16.09
CA ALA A 27 9.75 -4.97 -17.25
C ALA A 27 9.36 -6.43 -17.01
N ALA A 28 10.28 -7.24 -16.50
CA ALA A 28 9.97 -8.62 -16.12
C ALA A 28 8.94 -8.67 -14.99
N THR A 29 9.15 -7.89 -13.92
CA THR A 29 8.22 -7.84 -12.79
C THR A 29 6.82 -7.43 -13.23
N ALA A 30 6.71 -6.44 -14.12
CA ALA A 30 5.43 -6.00 -14.65
C ALA A 30 4.68 -7.10 -15.39
N ARG A 31 5.36 -7.90 -16.23
CA ARG A 31 4.73 -9.01 -16.94
C ARG A 31 4.16 -10.04 -15.97
N ILE A 32 4.95 -10.42 -14.96
CA ILE A 32 4.54 -11.40 -13.94
C ILE A 32 3.34 -10.87 -13.14
N LEU A 33 3.44 -9.65 -12.62
CA LEU A 33 2.36 -9.06 -11.83
C LEU A 33 1.10 -8.81 -12.67
N HIS A 34 1.23 -8.50 -13.96
CA HIS A 34 0.07 -8.31 -14.83
C HIS A 34 -0.74 -9.59 -14.98
N ILE A 35 -0.09 -10.74 -15.21
CA ILE A 35 -0.75 -12.05 -15.27
C ILE A 35 -1.48 -12.33 -13.95
N LEU A 36 -0.80 -12.13 -12.82
CA LEU A 36 -1.40 -12.34 -11.50
C LEU A 36 -2.60 -11.42 -11.27
N PHE A 37 -2.48 -10.13 -11.57
CA PHE A 37 -3.54 -9.15 -11.30
C PHE A 37 -4.75 -9.32 -12.21
N ASN A 38 -4.56 -9.75 -13.46
CA ASN A 38 -5.67 -10.11 -14.33
C ASN A 38 -6.41 -11.34 -13.78
N LYS A 39 -5.67 -12.36 -13.34
CA LYS A 39 -6.28 -13.54 -12.71
C LYS A 39 -7.11 -13.15 -11.47
N ILE A 40 -6.57 -12.29 -10.61
CA ILE A 40 -7.30 -11.76 -9.44
C ILE A 40 -8.56 -11.01 -9.86
N TRP A 41 -8.48 -10.23 -10.94
CA TRP A 41 -9.60 -9.45 -11.46
C TRP A 41 -10.70 -10.36 -12.04
N ASP A 42 -10.31 -11.35 -12.82
CA ASP A 42 -11.23 -12.25 -13.52
C ASP A 42 -11.90 -13.26 -12.57
N GLU A 43 -11.14 -13.78 -11.59
CA GLU A 43 -11.65 -14.76 -10.61
C GLU A 43 -12.26 -14.11 -9.37
N GLU A 44 -12.08 -12.79 -9.18
CA GLU A 44 -12.43 -12.05 -7.97
C GLU A 44 -11.81 -12.62 -6.67
N GLN A 45 -10.77 -13.44 -6.80
CA GLN A 45 -10.08 -14.08 -5.68
C GLN A 45 -8.67 -13.52 -5.49
N VAL A 46 -8.49 -12.76 -4.42
CA VAL A 46 -7.15 -12.32 -4.00
C VAL A 46 -6.45 -13.48 -3.27
N PRO A 47 -5.17 -13.80 -3.58
CA PRO A 47 -4.39 -14.80 -2.86
C PRO A 47 -4.31 -14.51 -1.35
N LYS A 48 -3.89 -15.51 -0.58
CA LYS A 48 -3.75 -15.37 0.87
C LYS A 48 -2.70 -14.32 1.27
N ASP A 49 -1.53 -14.33 0.62
CA ASP A 49 -0.41 -13.49 1.06
C ASP A 49 -0.69 -11.98 1.01
N PRO A 50 -1.36 -11.41 -0.02
CA PRO A 50 -1.75 -10.00 0.00
C PRO A 50 -2.84 -9.65 1.03
N LYS A 51 -3.59 -10.64 1.55
CA LYS A 51 -4.63 -10.44 2.58
C LYS A 51 -4.04 -10.42 4.00
N GLU A 52 -2.85 -10.96 4.19
CA GLU A 52 -2.19 -11.03 5.50
C GLU A 52 -1.14 -9.92 5.66
N GLY A 53 -0.83 -9.60 6.91
CA GLY A 53 0.14 -8.56 7.23
C GLY A 53 0.75 -8.75 8.61
N LEU A 54 1.98 -8.26 8.76
CA LEU A 54 2.71 -8.33 10.03
C LEU A 54 2.39 -7.09 10.88
N LEU A 55 1.79 -7.30 12.05
CA LEU A 55 1.49 -6.22 13.01
C LEU A 55 2.75 -5.85 13.81
N ILE A 56 3.21 -4.61 13.66
CA ILE A 56 4.33 -4.04 14.40
C ILE A 56 3.80 -2.96 15.35
N LYS A 57 4.27 -3.00 16.60
CA LYS A 57 3.95 -2.01 17.63
C LYS A 57 5.02 -0.92 17.64
N ILE A 58 4.63 0.33 17.34
CA ILE A 58 5.51 1.50 17.43
C ILE A 58 5.18 2.26 18.72
N PRO A 59 6.15 2.53 19.61
CA PRO A 59 5.90 3.30 20.83
C PRO A 59 5.51 4.75 20.50
N LYS A 60 4.49 5.25 21.19
CA LYS A 60 4.13 6.68 21.25
C LYS A 60 4.72 7.29 22.53
N LYS A 61 4.57 8.60 22.69
CA LYS A 61 4.87 9.29 23.96
C LYS A 61 3.93 8.80 25.06
N GLY A 62 4.42 8.75 26.29
CA GLY A 62 3.65 8.33 27.47
C GLY A 62 4.24 7.08 28.15
N ASP A 63 3.47 6.50 29.06
CA ASP A 63 3.83 5.31 29.81
C ASP A 63 3.75 4.04 28.93
N LEU A 64 4.90 3.43 28.65
CA LEU A 64 5.02 2.25 27.77
C LEU A 64 4.49 0.95 28.38
N SER A 65 4.07 0.95 29.66
CA SER A 65 3.32 -0.17 30.24
C SER A 65 1.86 -0.21 29.76
N LYS A 66 1.32 0.92 29.26
CA LYS A 66 -0.06 1.02 28.77
C LYS A 66 -0.16 0.73 27.27
N CYS A 67 -1.06 -0.17 26.90
CA CYS A 67 -1.27 -0.58 25.50
C CYS A 67 -1.65 0.59 24.57
N GLU A 68 -2.43 1.56 25.04
CA GLU A 68 -2.86 2.75 24.28
C GLU A 68 -1.70 3.64 23.78
N ASN A 69 -0.55 3.57 24.48
CA ASN A 69 0.68 4.28 24.13
C ASN A 69 1.48 3.57 23.04
N TYR A 70 0.91 2.59 22.35
CA TYR A 70 1.45 2.02 21.12
C TYR A 70 0.59 2.38 19.91
N ARG A 71 1.25 2.55 18.77
CA ARG A 71 0.61 2.62 17.45
C ARG A 71 0.87 1.29 16.74
N GLY A 72 -0.17 0.52 16.49
CA GLY A 72 -0.09 -0.60 15.56
C GLY A 72 0.11 -0.10 14.13
N ILE A 73 1.08 -0.65 13.42
CA ILE A 73 1.17 -0.56 11.97
C ILE A 73 1.21 -1.96 11.37
N THR A 74 0.62 -2.12 10.19
CA THR A 74 0.64 -3.40 9.47
C THR A 74 1.58 -3.31 8.29
N LEU A 75 2.58 -4.19 8.25
CA LEU A 75 3.43 -4.38 7.08
C LEU A 75 2.74 -5.35 6.13
N LEU A 76 2.28 -4.82 4.99
CA LEU A 76 1.65 -5.60 3.91
C LEU A 76 2.65 -5.95 2.81
N SER A 77 2.36 -7.04 2.09
CA SER A 77 3.05 -7.48 0.88
C SER A 77 3.25 -6.33 -0.12
N ILE A 78 4.46 -6.23 -0.69
CA ILE A 78 4.77 -5.19 -1.68
C ILE A 78 4.02 -5.40 -3.00
N PRO A 79 3.98 -6.61 -3.61
CA PRO A 79 3.10 -6.91 -4.73
C PRO A 79 1.64 -6.51 -4.48
N GLY A 80 1.09 -6.80 -3.29
CA GLY A 80 -0.26 -6.37 -2.91
C GLY A 80 -0.42 -4.85 -2.91
N LYS A 81 0.57 -4.10 -2.40
CA LYS A 81 0.57 -2.62 -2.46
C LYS A 81 0.63 -2.10 -3.90
N VAL A 82 1.32 -2.79 -4.81
CA VAL A 82 1.32 -2.44 -6.24
C VAL A 82 -0.07 -2.61 -6.82
N PHE A 83 -0.77 -3.71 -6.52
CA PHE A 83 -2.15 -3.92 -6.97
C PHE A 83 -3.08 -2.81 -6.48
N ASN A 84 -3.07 -2.51 -5.18
CA ASN A 84 -3.86 -1.44 -4.60
C ASN A 84 -3.53 -0.08 -5.23
N ARG A 85 -2.27 0.16 -5.60
CA ARG A 85 -1.87 1.39 -6.31
C ARG A 85 -2.44 1.45 -7.72
N VAL A 86 -2.50 0.33 -8.45
CA VAL A 86 -3.14 0.26 -9.77
C VAL A 86 -4.63 0.61 -9.65
N LEU A 87 -5.33 0.00 -8.68
CA LEU A 87 -6.75 0.27 -8.44
C LEU A 87 -6.98 1.74 -8.06
N LEU A 88 -6.20 2.27 -7.12
CA LEU A 88 -6.29 3.67 -6.70
C LEU A 88 -6.09 4.61 -7.90
N ASN A 89 -5.08 4.38 -8.74
CA ASN A 89 -4.83 5.24 -9.90
C ASN A 89 -5.97 5.22 -10.92
N ARG A 90 -6.77 4.13 -10.99
CA ARG A 90 -7.94 4.04 -11.88
C ARG A 90 -9.17 4.74 -11.31
N MET A 91 -9.36 4.70 -9.99
CA MET A 91 -10.52 5.27 -9.32
C MET A 91 -10.33 6.74 -8.92
N LYS A 92 -9.07 7.19 -8.82
CA LYS A 92 -8.70 8.47 -8.21
C LYS A 92 -9.51 9.64 -8.75
N ASP A 93 -9.53 9.85 -10.06
CA ASP A 93 -10.15 11.04 -10.64
C ASP A 93 -11.67 11.07 -10.40
N CYS A 94 -12.32 9.90 -10.40
CA CYS A 94 -13.74 9.76 -10.09
C CYS A 94 -14.03 10.05 -8.60
N VAL A 95 -13.19 9.54 -7.71
CA VAL A 95 -13.35 9.76 -6.26
C VAL A 95 -13.06 11.22 -5.90
N ASP A 96 -11.97 11.79 -6.42
CA ASP A 96 -11.54 13.15 -6.11
C ASP A 96 -12.61 14.18 -6.51
N ALA A 97 -13.35 13.95 -7.60
CA ALA A 97 -14.46 14.80 -8.03
C ALA A 97 -15.69 14.78 -7.11
N GLN A 98 -15.79 13.79 -6.21
CA GLN A 98 -16.92 13.65 -5.28
C GLN A 98 -16.57 14.10 -3.85
N LEU A 99 -15.31 14.44 -3.59
CA LEU A 99 -14.86 14.86 -2.26
C LEU A 99 -15.26 16.31 -1.96
N ARG A 100 -15.59 16.58 -0.71
CA ARG A 100 -15.92 17.93 -0.23
C ARG A 100 -14.66 18.79 -0.10
N ASP A 101 -14.83 20.09 -0.23
CA ASP A 101 -13.72 21.05 -0.10
C ASP A 101 -13.04 21.04 1.27
N GLN A 102 -13.71 20.59 2.34
CA GLN A 102 -13.10 20.46 3.67
C GLN A 102 -12.26 19.20 3.85
N GLN A 103 -12.22 18.29 2.86
CA GLN A 103 -11.40 17.07 2.94
C GLN A 103 -9.93 17.41 2.65
N ALA A 104 -9.11 17.53 3.70
CA ALA A 104 -7.66 17.74 3.56
C ALA A 104 -6.84 16.44 3.71
N GLY A 105 -7.38 15.44 4.41
CA GLY A 105 -6.67 14.19 4.70
C GLY A 105 -6.47 13.34 3.46
N PHE A 106 -5.23 12.94 3.18
CA PHE A 106 -4.85 12.06 2.06
C PHE A 106 -5.22 12.58 0.66
N PHE A 107 -5.59 13.85 0.55
CA PHE A 107 -5.91 14.50 -0.71
C PHE A 107 -4.66 15.12 -1.32
N LYS A 108 -4.58 15.14 -2.65
CA LYS A 108 -3.42 15.71 -3.33
C LYS A 108 -3.39 17.21 -3.11
N ASP A 109 -2.20 17.76 -2.89
CA ASP A 109 -1.97 19.20 -2.77
C ASP A 109 -2.73 19.86 -1.59
N ARG A 110 -3.03 19.08 -0.54
CA ARG A 110 -3.59 19.53 0.75
C ARG A 110 -2.81 18.94 1.94
N SER A 111 -2.87 19.62 3.07
CA SER A 111 -2.10 19.35 4.29
C SER A 111 -2.92 19.68 5.55
N CYS A 112 -2.38 19.41 6.74
CA CYS A 112 -3.08 19.66 8.00
C CYS A 112 -3.24 21.15 8.34
N THR A 113 -2.61 22.04 7.59
CA THR A 113 -2.65 23.50 7.81
C THR A 113 -3.52 24.23 6.80
N ASP A 114 -4.04 23.52 5.80
CA ASP A 114 -4.93 24.06 4.77
C ASP A 114 -6.40 24.07 5.22
#